data_AF-W0LN53-F1
#
_entry.id   AF-W0LN53-F1
#
_cell.length_a   1.000
_cell.length_b   1.000
_cell.length_c   1.000
_cell.angle_alpha   90.00
_cell.angle_beta   90.00
_cell.angle_gamma   90.00
#
_symmetry.space_group_name_H-M   'P 1'
#
loop_
_entity.id
_entity.type
_entity.pdbx_description
1 polymer ?
#
loop_
_entity_poly.entity_id
_entity_poly.type
_entity_poly.pdbx_seq_one_letter_code
_entity_poly.pdbx_strand_id
1 'polypeptide(L)'
;MSKFSKGSVWDELGFFMHTGKQVLLRLNAGAITWYERFFSLDNSVRAEYFRDIGIKYTKQGRYVQALSVLEGVVEAYPADDEAAFHLAFCYLKLEKPLAAIEILERLYAKDTQDGKVSSILGMAYIQTKNYEEAVGVLSAACEQMPDNFNLNYRLGVALDNLERYEEAVEAFQRAMKIRPEEPRVYRAQGFSLEQLGKHDQAVQLFKHAAQLEDKQQVG
;
A
#
# COMPACT_ATOMS: atom_id res chain seq x y z
N MET A 1 -42.63 25.96 -5.06
CA MET A 1 -42.28 25.39 -3.74
C MET A 1 -42.19 23.87 -3.90
N SER A 2 -40.97 23.35 -3.85
CA SER A 2 -40.61 21.96 -4.21
C SER A 2 -41.06 20.97 -3.13
N LYS A 3 -41.66 19.83 -3.53
CA LYS A 3 -42.11 18.75 -2.66
C LYS A 3 -40.91 17.91 -2.20
N PHE A 4 -40.89 17.59 -0.91
CA PHE A 4 -39.94 16.74 -0.20
C PHE A 4 -39.56 15.44 -0.95
N SER A 5 -38.26 15.17 -1.08
CA SER A 5 -37.73 13.88 -1.54
C SER A 5 -37.72 12.87 -0.40
N LYS A 6 -38.30 11.69 -0.64
CA LYS A 6 -38.21 10.49 0.22
C LYS A 6 -36.76 9.98 0.27
N GLY A 7 -36.31 9.60 1.46
CA GLY A 7 -35.00 9.00 1.71
C GLY A 7 -34.36 9.65 2.94
N SER A 8 -34.89 9.36 4.13
CA SER A 8 -34.19 9.73 5.35
C SER A 8 -33.14 8.67 5.68
N VAL A 9 -32.03 9.06 6.32
CA VAL A 9 -31.03 8.12 6.86
C VAL A 9 -31.68 7.02 7.69
N TRP A 10 -32.83 7.29 8.32
CA TRP A 10 -33.60 6.31 9.09
C TRP A 10 -34.26 5.22 8.26
N ASP A 11 -34.61 5.50 7.01
CA ASP A 11 -35.17 4.51 6.08
C ASP A 11 -34.08 3.54 5.61
N GLU A 12 -32.89 4.07 5.32
CA GLU A 12 -31.70 3.26 4.99
C GLU A 12 -31.23 2.46 6.21
N LEU A 13 -31.12 3.10 7.38
CA LEU A 13 -30.75 2.44 8.63
C LEU A 13 -31.77 1.34 8.99
N GLY A 14 -33.07 1.63 8.84
CA GLY A 14 -34.15 0.66 9.04
C GLY A 14 -34.06 -0.51 8.08
N PHE A 15 -33.72 -0.27 6.81
CA PHE A 15 -33.51 -1.32 5.82
C PHE A 15 -32.29 -2.20 6.14
N PHE A 16 -31.15 -1.60 6.50
CA PHE A 16 -29.94 -2.35 6.89
C PHE A 16 -30.14 -3.11 8.20
N MET A 17 -30.83 -2.53 9.17
CA MET A 17 -31.20 -3.20 10.43
C MET A 17 -32.16 -4.37 10.18
N HIS A 18 -33.15 -4.19 9.29
CA HIS A 18 -34.08 -5.25 8.93
C HIS A 18 -33.39 -6.40 8.18
N THR A 19 -32.61 -6.08 7.13
CA THR A 19 -31.90 -7.08 6.33
C THR A 19 -30.81 -7.79 7.15
N GLY A 20 -30.07 -7.06 7.97
CA GLY A 20 -29.15 -7.61 8.97
C GLY A 20 -29.87 -8.56 9.92
N LYS A 21 -30.99 -8.14 10.50
CA LYS A 21 -31.84 -9.01 11.34
C LYS A 21 -32.32 -10.25 10.59
N GLN A 22 -32.71 -10.16 9.32
CA GLN A 22 -33.17 -11.32 8.54
C GLN A 22 -32.03 -12.30 8.21
N VAL A 23 -30.83 -11.80 7.92
CA VAL A 23 -29.65 -12.64 7.73
C VAL A 23 -29.24 -13.32 9.04
N LEU A 24 -29.33 -12.60 10.18
CA LEU A 24 -29.06 -13.12 11.52
C LEU A 24 -30.12 -14.15 11.97
N LEU A 25 -31.40 -13.91 11.68
CA LEU A 25 -32.50 -14.86 11.94
C LEU A 25 -32.35 -16.16 11.13
N ARG A 26 -31.74 -16.09 9.94
CA ARG A 26 -31.38 -17.26 9.12
C ARG A 26 -30.15 -18.01 9.66
N LEU A 27 -29.36 -17.40 10.55
CA LEU A 27 -28.12 -17.94 11.11
C LEU A 27 -28.18 -18.13 12.63
N ASN A 28 -29.24 -18.78 13.14
CA ASN A 28 -29.39 -19.27 14.53
C ASN A 28 -29.23 -18.22 15.67
N ALA A 29 -29.72 -18.52 16.86
CA ALA A 29 -29.77 -17.59 17.99
C ALA A 29 -28.40 -16.99 18.39
N GLY A 30 -27.31 -17.72 18.13
CA GLY A 30 -25.95 -17.28 18.44
C GLY A 30 -25.49 -16.03 17.66
N ALA A 31 -25.96 -15.81 16.42
CA ALA A 31 -25.57 -14.65 15.64
C ALA A 31 -26.22 -13.35 16.16
N ILE A 32 -27.47 -13.44 16.64
CA ILE A 32 -28.18 -12.30 17.24
C ILE A 32 -27.53 -11.92 18.58
N THR A 33 -27.24 -12.90 19.44
CA THR A 33 -26.55 -12.64 20.72
C THR A 33 -25.14 -12.08 20.50
N TRP A 34 -24.43 -12.55 19.47
CA TRP A 34 -23.13 -11.99 19.10
C TRP A 34 -23.26 -10.55 18.60
N TYR A 35 -24.27 -10.26 17.77
CA TYR A 35 -24.56 -8.90 17.29
C TYR A 35 -24.84 -7.95 18.47
N GLU A 36 -25.79 -8.29 19.34
CA GLU A 36 -26.13 -7.47 20.51
C GLU A 36 -24.91 -7.22 21.41
N ARG A 37 -24.13 -8.28 21.67
CA ARG A 37 -22.91 -8.16 22.47
C ARG A 37 -21.87 -7.28 21.78
N PHE A 38 -21.63 -7.46 20.49
CA PHE A 38 -20.64 -6.71 19.72
C PHE A 38 -20.98 -5.22 19.59
N PHE A 39 -22.26 -4.89 19.40
CA PHE A 39 -22.73 -3.49 19.37
C PHE A 39 -22.88 -2.86 20.75
N SER A 40 -22.86 -3.65 21.82
CA SER A 40 -22.70 -3.19 23.20
C SER A 40 -21.24 -2.98 23.63
N LEU A 41 -20.27 -3.48 22.85
CA LEU A 41 -18.85 -3.24 23.11
C LEU A 41 -18.51 -1.77 22.88
N ASP A 42 -17.52 -1.31 23.66
CA ASP A 42 -16.91 -0.01 23.47
C ASP A 42 -16.45 0.17 22.02
N ASN A 43 -16.66 1.39 21.49
CA ASN A 43 -16.39 1.67 20.08
C ASN A 43 -14.90 1.47 19.73
N SER A 44 -13.97 1.65 20.69
CA SER A 44 -12.54 1.42 20.45
C SER A 44 -12.21 -0.04 20.17
N VAL A 45 -12.79 -0.97 20.94
CA VAL A 45 -12.64 -2.42 20.73
C VAL A 45 -13.22 -2.84 19.38
N ARG A 46 -14.32 -2.20 18.98
CA ARG A 46 -14.94 -2.45 17.68
C ARG A 46 -14.05 -1.98 16.53
N ALA A 47 -13.43 -0.81 16.68
CA ALA A 47 -12.52 -0.25 15.69
C ALA A 47 -11.28 -1.12 15.51
N GLU A 48 -10.70 -1.61 16.60
CA GLU A 48 -9.58 -2.58 16.57
C GLU A 48 -9.94 -3.86 15.81
N TYR A 49 -11.11 -4.44 16.09
CA TYR A 49 -11.59 -5.61 15.36
C TYR A 49 -11.72 -5.35 13.85
N PHE A 50 -12.30 -4.21 13.46
CA PHE A 50 -12.45 -3.85 12.06
C PHE A 50 -11.11 -3.50 11.39
N ARG A 51 -10.18 -2.87 12.10
CA ARG A 51 -8.81 -2.65 11.65
C ARG A 51 -8.16 -3.99 11.31
N ASP A 52 -8.19 -4.95 12.22
CA ASP A 52 -7.54 -6.26 12.04
C ASP A 52 -8.14 -7.03 10.85
N ILE A 53 -9.47 -6.96 10.66
CA ILE A 53 -10.13 -7.51 9.48
C ILE A 53 -9.69 -6.80 8.21
N GLY A 54 -9.66 -5.47 8.22
CA GLY A 54 -9.21 -4.65 7.10
C GLY A 54 -7.79 -5.03 6.69
N ILE A 55 -6.86 -5.10 7.64
CA ILE A 55 -5.47 -5.53 7.45
C ILE A 55 -5.41 -6.95 6.87
N LYS A 56 -6.21 -7.88 7.40
CA LYS A 56 -6.29 -9.25 6.89
C LYS A 56 -6.74 -9.28 5.43
N TYR A 57 -7.76 -8.51 5.06
CA TYR A 57 -8.20 -8.39 3.67
C TYR A 57 -7.12 -7.77 2.77
N THR A 58 -6.38 -6.76 3.26
CA THR A 58 -5.24 -6.18 2.55
C THR A 58 -4.19 -7.23 2.23
N LYS A 59 -3.81 -8.05 3.22
CA LYS A 59 -2.84 -9.15 3.05
C LYS A 59 -3.33 -10.24 2.09
N GLN A 60 -4.64 -10.44 1.99
CA GLN A 60 -5.26 -11.38 1.04
C GLN A 60 -5.45 -10.80 -0.37
N GLY A 61 -5.05 -9.55 -0.62
CA GLY A 61 -5.27 -8.87 -1.90
C GLY A 61 -6.72 -8.44 -2.15
N ARG A 62 -7.58 -8.53 -1.13
CA ARG A 62 -9.00 -8.18 -1.20
C ARG A 62 -9.18 -6.67 -0.96
N TYR A 63 -8.56 -5.87 -1.80
CA TYR A 63 -8.39 -4.42 -1.57
C TYR A 63 -9.71 -3.64 -1.48
N VAL A 64 -10.72 -4.01 -2.28
CA VAL A 64 -12.04 -3.34 -2.23
C VAL A 64 -12.71 -3.57 -0.86
N GLN A 65 -12.63 -4.79 -0.33
CA GLN A 65 -13.23 -5.12 0.96
C GLN A 65 -12.41 -4.54 2.12
N ALA A 66 -11.07 -4.56 2.01
CA ALA A 66 -10.21 -3.88 2.95
C ALA A 66 -10.52 -2.38 3.03
N LEU A 67 -10.64 -1.71 1.89
CA LEU A 67 -10.97 -0.29 1.78
C LEU A 67 -12.31 0.02 2.47
N SER A 68 -13.37 -0.74 2.17
CA SER A 68 -14.69 -0.51 2.79
C SER A 68 -14.70 -0.58 4.31
N VAL A 69 -13.82 -1.39 4.90
CA VAL A 69 -13.74 -1.54 6.36
C VAL A 69 -12.80 -0.48 6.95
N LEU A 70 -11.64 -0.27 6.33
CA LEU A 70 -10.61 0.63 6.82
C LEU A 70 -11.02 2.11 6.70
N GLU A 71 -11.79 2.51 5.69
CA GLU A 71 -12.35 3.86 5.60
C GLU A 71 -13.18 4.19 6.84
N GLY A 72 -14.09 3.30 7.23
CA GLY A 72 -14.92 3.50 8.43
C GLY A 72 -14.11 3.54 9.73
N VAL A 73 -13.02 2.77 9.82
CA VAL A 73 -12.10 2.83 10.97
C VAL A 73 -11.39 4.18 11.02
N VAL A 74 -10.80 4.63 9.91
CA VAL A 74 -10.03 5.88 9.85
C VAL A 74 -10.92 7.11 9.99
N GLU A 75 -12.16 7.06 9.50
CA GLU A 75 -13.14 8.14 9.70
C GLU A 75 -13.53 8.28 11.17
N ALA A 76 -13.81 7.17 11.86
CA ALA A 76 -14.16 7.18 13.28
C ALA A 76 -12.94 7.44 14.19
N TYR A 77 -11.76 6.98 13.77
CA TYR A 77 -10.50 7.07 14.51
C TYR A 77 -9.36 7.58 13.63
N PRO A 78 -9.30 8.89 13.33
CA PRO A 78 -8.29 9.45 12.42
C PRO A 78 -6.84 9.29 12.89
N ALA A 79 -6.64 9.03 14.18
CA ALA A 79 -5.35 8.79 14.82
C ALA A 79 -4.87 7.33 14.72
N ASP A 80 -5.67 6.40 14.18
CA ASP A 80 -5.24 5.02 13.95
C ASP A 80 -4.32 4.96 12.72
N ASP A 81 -3.02 5.15 12.97
CA ASP A 81 -1.98 5.22 11.94
C ASP A 81 -1.78 3.88 11.22
N GLU A 82 -2.03 2.76 11.91
CA GLU A 82 -1.93 1.43 11.31
C GLU A 82 -3.08 1.17 10.31
N ALA A 83 -4.31 1.52 10.68
CA ALA A 83 -5.45 1.48 9.78
C ALA A 83 -5.24 2.42 8.58
N ALA A 84 -4.77 3.65 8.84
CA ALA A 84 -4.49 4.65 7.82
C ALA A 84 -3.41 4.18 6.82
N PHE A 85 -2.32 3.56 7.30
CA PHE A 85 -1.28 3.00 6.44
C PHE A 85 -1.84 1.93 5.50
N HIS A 86 -2.63 0.99 6.04
CA HIS A 86 -3.22 -0.08 5.23
C HIS A 86 -4.30 0.44 4.27
N LEU A 87 -5.04 1.49 4.66
CA LEU A 87 -5.98 2.18 3.78
C LEU A 87 -5.26 2.84 2.61
N ALA A 88 -4.19 3.58 2.87
CA ALA A 88 -3.36 4.19 1.82
C ALA A 88 -2.77 3.15 0.87
N PHE A 89 -2.29 2.01 1.40
CA PHE A 89 -1.85 0.90 0.57
C PHE A 89 -2.97 0.35 -0.33
N CYS A 90 -4.19 0.21 0.20
CA CYS A 90 -5.35 -0.21 -0.60
C CYS A 90 -5.68 0.79 -1.70
N TYR A 91 -5.61 2.10 -1.42
CA TYR A 91 -5.80 3.13 -2.44
C TYR A 91 -4.80 3.00 -3.59
N LEU A 92 -3.51 2.75 -3.31
CA LEU A 92 -2.51 2.52 -4.37
C LEU A 92 -2.78 1.28 -5.20
N LYS A 93 -3.26 0.20 -4.56
CA LYS A 93 -3.62 -1.04 -5.25
C LYS A 93 -4.87 -0.92 -6.10
N LEU A 94 -5.69 0.10 -5.85
CA LEU A 94 -6.91 0.43 -6.58
C LEU A 94 -6.71 1.64 -7.50
N GLU A 95 -5.46 2.00 -7.82
CA GLU A 95 -5.11 3.10 -8.73
C GLU A 95 -5.68 4.47 -8.31
N LYS A 96 -5.77 4.70 -7.00
CA LYS A 96 -6.16 5.98 -6.39
C LYS A 96 -4.97 6.64 -5.66
N PRO A 97 -3.87 6.98 -6.35
CA PRO A 97 -2.63 7.38 -5.68
C PRO A 97 -2.74 8.71 -4.93
N LEU A 98 -3.55 9.66 -5.39
CA LEU A 98 -3.70 10.97 -4.72
C LEU A 98 -4.27 10.84 -3.30
N ALA A 99 -5.30 10.00 -3.12
CA ALA A 99 -5.87 9.73 -1.80
C ALA A 99 -4.87 9.00 -0.87
N ALA A 100 -4.00 8.16 -1.44
CA ALA A 100 -2.93 7.53 -0.69
C ALA A 100 -1.87 8.55 -0.24
N ILE A 101 -1.45 9.46 -1.14
CA ILE A 101 -0.43 10.48 -0.86
C ILE A 101 -0.85 11.34 0.33
N GLU A 102 -2.08 11.86 0.35
CA GLU A 102 -2.57 12.68 1.46
C GLU A 102 -2.41 12.00 2.82
N ILE A 103 -2.80 10.71 2.90
CA ILE A 103 -2.66 9.93 4.13
C ILE A 103 -1.20 9.67 4.46
N LEU A 104 -0.39 9.31 3.47
CA LEU A 104 1.01 8.92 3.65
C LEU A 104 1.89 10.12 4.01
N GLU A 105 1.67 11.30 3.45
CA GLU A 105 2.35 12.53 3.82
C GLU A 105 2.07 12.89 5.28
N ARG A 106 0.81 12.74 5.73
CA ARG A 106 0.44 12.91 7.13
C ARG A 106 1.16 11.92 8.05
N LEU A 107 1.25 10.66 7.65
CA LEU A 107 1.97 9.63 8.41
C LEU A 107 3.48 9.89 8.43
N TYR A 108 4.04 10.35 7.32
CA TYR A 108 5.45 10.71 7.19
C TYR A 108 5.81 11.92 8.06
N ALA A 109 4.95 12.94 8.09
CA ALA A 109 5.15 14.17 8.88
C ALA A 109 5.16 13.94 10.40
N LYS A 110 4.60 12.82 10.88
CA LYS A 110 4.69 12.40 12.29
C LYS A 110 6.06 11.82 12.67
N ASP A 111 7.03 11.85 11.76
CA ASP A 111 8.43 11.44 11.95
C ASP A 111 8.57 10.04 12.54
N THR A 112 7.87 9.07 11.94
CA THR A 112 7.96 7.68 12.39
C THR A 112 9.24 6.96 11.93
N GLN A 113 10.10 7.60 11.12
CA GLN A 113 11.21 6.96 10.39
C GLN A 113 10.86 5.58 9.83
N ASP A 114 9.58 5.33 9.56
CA ASP A 114 9.10 4.00 9.21
C ASP A 114 9.40 3.79 7.73
N GLY A 115 10.39 2.94 7.45
CA GLY A 115 10.75 2.58 6.10
C GLY A 115 9.58 2.02 5.29
N LYS A 116 8.54 1.51 5.93
CA LYS A 116 7.29 1.12 5.24
C LYS A 116 6.56 2.35 4.71
N VAL A 117 6.34 3.38 5.53
CA VAL A 117 5.66 4.62 5.10
C VAL A 117 6.45 5.28 3.98
N SER A 118 7.76 5.47 4.15
CA SER A 118 8.60 6.09 3.11
C SER A 118 8.62 5.28 1.81
N SER A 119 8.65 3.95 1.89
CA SER A 119 8.61 3.08 0.70
C SER A 119 7.28 3.18 -0.05
N ILE A 120 6.15 3.23 0.68
CA ILE A 120 4.81 3.32 0.09
C ILE A 120 4.53 4.73 -0.41
N LEU A 121 4.98 5.79 0.27
CA LEU A 121 4.89 7.18 -0.19
C LEU A 121 5.72 7.38 -1.47
N GLY A 122 6.97 6.90 -1.49
CA GLY A 122 7.80 6.92 -2.70
C GLY A 122 7.16 6.14 -3.86
N MET A 123 6.47 5.02 -3.59
CA MET A 123 5.68 4.32 -4.61
C MET A 123 4.56 5.18 -5.16
N ALA A 124 3.84 5.88 -4.29
CA ALA A 124 2.72 6.73 -4.68
C ALA A 124 3.18 7.87 -5.59
N TYR A 125 4.27 8.55 -5.21
CA TYR A 125 4.87 9.60 -6.03
C TYR A 125 5.38 9.09 -7.38
N ILE A 126 5.98 7.89 -7.44
CA ILE A 126 6.36 7.27 -8.73
C ILE A 126 5.13 7.04 -9.62
N GLN A 127 4.00 6.58 -9.05
CA GLN A 127 2.76 6.37 -9.82
C GLN A 127 2.17 7.68 -10.36
N THR A 128 2.35 8.79 -9.64
CA THR A 128 1.91 10.13 -10.07
C THR A 128 2.97 10.90 -10.88
N LYS A 129 4.14 10.29 -11.12
CA LYS A 129 5.29 10.89 -11.82
C LYS A 129 5.93 12.08 -11.09
N ASN A 130 5.73 12.16 -9.78
CA ASN A 130 6.39 13.11 -8.87
C ASN A 130 7.76 12.55 -8.45
N TYR A 131 8.68 12.42 -9.41
CA TYR A 131 9.89 11.63 -9.19
C TYR A 131 10.88 12.33 -8.24
N GLU A 132 10.95 13.65 -8.25
CA GLU A 132 11.78 14.43 -7.34
C GLU A 132 11.35 14.24 -5.88
N GLU A 133 10.04 14.29 -5.60
CA GLU A 133 9.49 14.03 -4.27
C GLU A 133 9.73 12.57 -3.85
N ALA A 134 9.59 11.63 -4.79
CA ALA A 134 9.93 10.22 -4.54
C ALA A 134 11.41 10.07 -4.14
N VAL A 135 12.33 10.70 -4.88
CA VAL A 135 13.77 10.65 -4.54
C VAL A 135 14.01 11.24 -3.16
N GLY A 136 13.45 12.41 -2.83
CA GLY A 136 13.66 13.06 -1.54
C GLY A 136 13.25 12.19 -0.34
N VAL A 137 12.06 11.59 -0.39
CA VAL A 137 11.57 10.71 0.68
C VAL A 137 12.37 9.40 0.74
N LEU A 138 12.69 8.81 -0.41
CA LEU A 138 13.38 7.53 -0.48
C LEU A 138 14.86 7.62 -0.12
N SER A 139 15.55 8.70 -0.50
CA SER A 139 16.96 8.90 -0.17
C SER A 139 17.14 9.13 1.33
N ALA A 140 16.32 9.99 1.94
CA ALA A 140 16.33 10.21 3.38
C ALA A 140 16.07 8.92 4.16
N ALA A 141 15.13 8.09 3.69
CA ALA A 141 14.85 6.80 4.30
C ALA A 141 15.98 5.77 4.10
N CYS A 142 16.69 5.79 2.96
CA CYS A 142 17.84 4.92 2.71
C CYS A 142 19.06 5.28 3.59
N GLU A 143 19.23 6.54 3.97
CA GLU A 143 20.30 6.95 4.89
C GLU A 143 20.15 6.29 6.27
N GLN A 144 18.90 6.16 6.74
CA GLN A 144 18.60 5.53 8.04
C GLN A 144 18.50 4.00 7.94
N MET A 145 18.03 3.48 6.81
CA MET A 145 17.82 2.05 6.57
C MET A 145 18.51 1.60 5.28
N PRO A 146 19.86 1.59 5.24
CA PRO A 146 20.61 1.27 4.02
C PRO A 146 20.35 -0.15 3.53
N ASP A 147 20.01 -1.08 4.43
CA ASP A 147 19.75 -2.49 4.11
C ASP A 147 18.28 -2.79 3.75
N ASN A 148 17.46 -1.77 3.50
CA ASN A 148 16.08 -1.97 3.06
C ASN A 148 16.00 -2.10 1.53
N PHE A 149 15.66 -3.32 1.08
CA PHE A 149 15.51 -3.62 -0.34
C PHE A 149 14.51 -2.71 -1.07
N ASN A 150 13.31 -2.52 -0.50
CA ASN A 150 12.24 -1.79 -1.17
C ASN A 150 12.56 -0.30 -1.30
N LEU A 151 13.28 0.29 -0.34
CA LEU A 151 13.71 1.68 -0.42
C LEU A 151 14.74 1.86 -1.53
N ASN A 152 15.82 1.07 -1.53
CA ASN A 152 16.87 1.16 -2.56
C ASN A 152 16.33 0.87 -3.96
N TYR A 153 15.48 -0.15 -4.12
CA TYR A 153 14.89 -0.48 -5.42
C TYR A 153 14.01 0.66 -5.94
N ARG A 154 13.12 1.21 -5.11
CA ARG A 154 12.25 2.32 -5.53
C ARG A 154 13.03 3.60 -5.77
N LEU A 155 14.09 3.86 -5.00
CA LEU A 155 14.98 4.99 -5.22
C LEU A 155 15.61 4.90 -6.60
N GLY A 156 16.12 3.71 -6.97
CA GLY A 156 16.64 3.46 -8.31
C GLY A 156 15.59 3.70 -9.40
N VAL A 157 14.36 3.24 -9.22
CA VAL A 157 13.26 3.47 -10.18
C VAL A 157 12.96 4.97 -10.32
N ALA A 158 12.88 5.72 -9.23
CA ALA A 158 12.63 7.16 -9.29
C ALA A 158 13.77 7.92 -9.97
N LEU A 159 15.02 7.58 -9.66
CA LEU A 159 16.21 8.17 -10.29
C LEU A 159 16.29 7.86 -11.80
N ASP A 160 15.94 6.64 -12.19
CA ASP A 160 15.90 6.21 -13.60
C ASP A 160 14.86 7.02 -14.39
N ASN A 161 13.68 7.27 -13.82
CA ASN A 161 12.65 8.11 -14.45
C ASN A 161 13.04 9.60 -14.52
N LEU A 162 13.99 10.04 -13.68
CA LEU A 162 14.61 11.37 -13.74
C LEU A 162 15.83 11.43 -14.68
N GLU A 163 16.13 10.34 -15.38
CA GLU A 163 17.31 10.21 -16.23
C GLU A 163 18.65 10.35 -15.46
N ARG A 164 18.61 10.20 -14.13
CA ARG A 164 19.79 10.19 -13.24
C ARG A 164 20.37 8.77 -13.17
N TYR A 165 20.74 8.25 -14.34
CA TYR A 165 21.01 6.83 -14.53
C TYR A 165 22.18 6.29 -13.71
N GLU A 166 23.26 7.06 -13.50
CA GLU A 166 24.38 6.65 -12.67
C GLU A 166 23.95 6.39 -11.22
N GLU A 167 23.17 7.30 -10.65
CA GLU A 167 22.65 7.17 -9.28
C GLU A 167 21.63 6.04 -9.19
N ALA A 168 20.80 5.86 -10.23
CA ALA A 168 19.89 4.73 -10.32
C ALA A 168 20.64 3.39 -10.28
N VAL A 169 21.72 3.27 -11.05
CA VAL A 169 22.59 2.08 -11.06
C VAL A 169 23.11 1.80 -9.65
N GLU A 170 23.62 2.79 -8.92
CA GLU A 170 24.09 2.60 -7.55
C GLU A 170 22.98 2.12 -6.59
N ALA A 171 21.80 2.74 -6.66
CA ALA A 171 20.66 2.34 -5.84
C ALA A 171 20.24 0.90 -6.13
N PHE A 172 20.22 0.49 -7.41
CA PHE A 172 19.98 -0.89 -7.79
C PHE A 172 21.08 -1.84 -7.33
N GLN A 173 22.37 -1.44 -7.35
CA GLN A 173 23.45 -2.27 -6.80
C GLN A 173 23.26 -2.53 -5.30
N ARG A 174 22.84 -1.52 -4.53
CA ARG A 174 22.50 -1.70 -3.11
C ARG A 174 21.34 -2.68 -2.94
N ALA A 175 20.25 -2.52 -3.72
CA ALA A 175 19.11 -3.45 -3.70
C ALA A 175 19.52 -4.90 -4.05
N MET A 176 20.37 -5.10 -5.06
CA MET A 176 20.87 -6.42 -5.46
C MET A 176 21.71 -7.10 -4.37
N LYS A 177 22.51 -6.33 -3.61
CA LYS A 177 23.27 -6.89 -2.48
C LYS A 177 22.35 -7.43 -1.39
N ILE A 178 21.19 -6.80 -1.17
CA ILE A 178 20.21 -7.18 -0.15
C ILE A 178 19.40 -8.40 -0.61
N ARG A 179 18.97 -8.43 -1.88
CA ARG A 179 18.23 -9.56 -2.47
C ARG A 179 18.86 -9.95 -3.81
N PRO A 180 19.89 -10.83 -3.80
CA PRO A 180 20.58 -11.23 -5.02
C PRO A 180 19.76 -12.13 -5.94
N GLU A 181 18.65 -12.71 -5.46
CA GLU A 181 17.79 -13.61 -6.23
C GLU A 181 16.54 -12.90 -6.78
N GLU A 182 16.59 -11.58 -6.96
CA GLU A 182 15.45 -10.77 -7.36
C GLU A 182 15.62 -10.23 -8.81
N PRO A 183 15.06 -10.93 -9.82
CA PRO A 183 15.35 -10.65 -11.23
C PRO A 183 15.00 -9.24 -11.69
N ARG A 184 13.93 -8.65 -11.13
CA ARG A 184 13.44 -7.31 -11.52
C ARG A 184 14.48 -6.21 -11.27
N VAL A 185 15.39 -6.38 -10.31
CA VAL A 185 16.43 -5.36 -10.04
C VAL A 185 17.52 -5.41 -11.09
N TYR A 186 17.93 -6.60 -11.52
CA TYR A 186 18.87 -6.79 -12.61
C TYR A 186 18.34 -6.20 -13.92
N ARG A 187 17.05 -6.43 -14.23
CA ARG A 187 16.39 -5.79 -15.38
C ARG A 187 16.39 -4.27 -15.27
N ALA A 188 15.98 -3.73 -14.12
CA ALA A 188 15.93 -2.28 -13.91
C ALA A 188 17.31 -1.62 -14.10
N GLN A 189 18.36 -2.19 -13.48
CA GLN A 189 19.72 -1.70 -13.67
C GLN A 189 20.22 -1.86 -15.11
N GLY A 190 19.86 -2.96 -15.79
CA GLY A 190 20.18 -3.18 -17.19
C GLY A 190 19.64 -2.06 -18.08
N PHE A 191 18.39 -1.63 -17.87
CA PHE A 191 17.81 -0.50 -18.59
C PHE A 191 18.58 0.80 -18.32
N SER A 192 18.90 1.13 -17.06
CA SER A 192 19.68 2.34 -16.77
C SER A 192 21.08 2.29 -17.41
N LEU A 193 21.73 1.12 -17.45
CA LEU A 193 23.03 0.95 -18.13
C LEU A 193 22.92 1.08 -19.65
N GLU A 194 21.81 0.64 -20.25
CA GLU A 194 21.54 0.83 -21.67
C GLU A 194 21.43 2.33 -22.01
N GLN A 195 20.72 3.12 -21.19
CA GLN A 195 20.63 4.57 -21.36
C GLN A 195 22.00 5.26 -21.24
N LEU A 196 22.91 4.69 -20.44
CA LEU A 196 24.30 5.13 -20.33
C LEU A 196 25.22 4.63 -21.47
N GLY A 197 24.69 3.91 -22.47
CA GLY A 197 25.48 3.33 -23.57
C GLY A 197 26.35 2.13 -23.15
N LYS A 198 26.19 1.59 -21.93
CA LYS A 198 26.96 0.46 -21.40
C LYS A 198 26.32 -0.86 -21.80
N HIS A 199 26.14 -1.07 -23.11
CA HIS A 199 25.35 -2.18 -23.66
C HIS A 199 25.86 -3.57 -23.24
N ASP A 200 27.18 -3.79 -23.19
CA ASP A 200 27.74 -5.09 -22.78
C ASP A 200 27.36 -5.45 -21.35
N GLN A 201 27.41 -4.47 -20.42
CA GLN A 201 27.04 -4.69 -19.03
C GLN A 201 25.53 -4.93 -18.90
N ALA A 202 24.71 -4.15 -19.62
CA ALA A 202 23.26 -4.33 -19.65
C ALA A 202 22.86 -5.74 -20.12
N VAL A 203 23.48 -6.24 -21.20
CA VAL A 203 23.23 -7.59 -21.73
C VAL A 203 23.56 -8.67 -20.69
N GLN A 204 24.64 -8.52 -19.92
CA GLN A 204 24.97 -9.47 -18.86
C GLN A 204 23.91 -9.47 -17.75
N LEU A 205 23.42 -8.30 -17.34
CA LEU A 205 22.36 -8.21 -16.33
C LEU A 205 21.04 -8.79 -16.82
N PHE A 206 20.65 -8.54 -18.08
CA PHE A 206 19.44 -9.13 -18.64
C PHE A 206 19.52 -10.66 -18.73
N LYS A 207 20.68 -11.21 -19.12
CA LYS A 207 20.92 -12.66 -19.11
C LYS A 207 20.82 -13.23 -17.70
N HIS A 208 21.39 -12.56 -16.71
CA HIS A 208 21.33 -13.01 -15.33
C HIS A 208 19.89 -12.96 -14.79
N ALA A 209 19.13 -11.90 -15.10
CA ALA A 209 17.72 -11.80 -14.73
C ALA A 209 16.90 -12.96 -15.31
N ALA A 210 17.07 -13.28 -16.60
CA ALA A 210 16.38 -14.41 -17.24
C ALA A 210 16.74 -15.75 -16.57
N GLN A 211 18.01 -15.98 -16.24
CA GLN A 211 18.44 -17.18 -15.51
C GLN A 211 17.79 -17.31 -14.12
N LEU A 212 17.61 -16.19 -13.40
CA LEU A 212 16.93 -16.19 -12.10
C LEU A 212 15.42 -16.46 -12.27
N GLU A 213 14.78 -15.88 -13.29
CA GLU A 213 13.36 -16.12 -13.60
C GLU A 213 13.10 -17.58 -13.96
N ASP A 214 13.96 -18.19 -14.78
CA ASP A 214 13.87 -19.62 -15.13
C ASP A 214 13.97 -20.51 -13.88
N LYS A 215 14.90 -20.20 -12.96
CA LYS A 215 15.02 -20.93 -11.69
C LYS A 215 13.77 -20.81 -10.82
N GLN A 216 13.13 -19.64 -10.79
CA GLN A 216 11.93 -19.39 -10.00
C GLN A 216 10.68 -20.08 -10.56
N GLN A 217 10.65 -20.39 -11.86
CA GLN A 217 9.53 -21.11 -12.49
C GLN A 217 9.60 -22.62 -12.32
N VAL A 218 10.79 -23.18 -12.08
CA VAL A 218 11.04 -24.62 -12.01
C VAL A 218 11.03 -25.15 -10.57
N GLY A 219 11.07 -24.28 -9.56
CA GLY A 219 11.00 -24.62 -8.13
C GLY A 219 9.59 -24.52 -7.55
#